data_AF-I6CB33-F1
#
_entry.id   AF-I6CB33-F1
#
_cell.length_a   1.000
_cell.length_b   1.000
_cell.length_c   1.000
_cell.angle_alpha   90.00
_cell.angle_beta   90.00
_cell.angle_gamma   90.00
#
_symmetry.space_group_name_H-M   'P 1'
#
loop_
_entity.id
_entity.type
_entity.pdbx_description
1 polymer ?
#
loop_
_entity_poly.entity_id
_entity_poly.type
_entity_poly.pdbx_seq_one_letter_code
_entity_poly.pdbx_strand_id
1 'polypeptide(L)'
;MVDDVPVAQVLQALAEQEKLNLVVSPDVSGTVSLHLTDVPWKQALQTVVKSAGLITRQEGNILSVHSIAWQNNNIARQEAEQARRRQICRWKIAV
;
A
#
# COMPACT_ATOMS: atom_id res chain seq x y z
N MET A 1 -21.51 -16.77 4.93
CA MET A 1 -20.68 -15.81 5.67
C MET A 1 -19.25 -16.30 5.50
N VAL A 2 -18.32 -15.44 5.05
CA VAL A 2 -16.91 -15.81 5.04
C VAL A 2 -16.29 -15.04 6.20
N ASP A 3 -16.17 -15.73 7.31
CA ASP A 3 -15.66 -15.17 8.55
C ASP A 3 -14.15 -15.41 8.61
N ASP A 4 -13.40 -14.35 8.90
CA ASP A 4 -11.95 -14.35 9.16
C ASP A 4 -11.05 -14.76 7.96
N VAL A 5 -11.11 -13.98 6.88
CA VAL A 5 -10.19 -14.16 5.73
C VAL A 5 -8.99 -13.24 5.86
N PRO A 6 -7.75 -13.71 5.56
CA PRO A 6 -6.59 -12.83 5.44
C PRO A 6 -6.85 -11.72 4.43
N VAL A 7 -6.57 -10.48 4.83
CA VAL A 7 -6.78 -9.30 3.95
C VAL A 7 -6.04 -9.45 2.61
N ALA A 8 -4.85 -10.05 2.63
CA ALA A 8 -4.06 -10.32 1.43
C ALA A 8 -4.80 -11.21 0.41
N GLN A 9 -5.53 -12.21 0.89
CA GLN A 9 -6.28 -13.15 0.04
C GLN A 9 -7.50 -12.48 -0.57
N VAL A 10 -8.20 -11.64 0.19
CA VAL A 10 -9.33 -10.83 -0.34
C VAL A 10 -8.84 -9.89 -1.44
N LEU A 11 -7.72 -9.20 -1.22
CA LEU A 11 -7.14 -8.29 -2.20
C LEU A 11 -6.69 -9.03 -3.47
N GLN A 12 -6.12 -10.23 -3.32
CA GLN A 12 -5.73 -11.07 -4.44
C GLN A 12 -6.92 -11.48 -5.31
N ALA A 13 -8.00 -11.97 -4.68
CA ALA A 13 -9.22 -12.33 -5.40
C ALA A 13 -9.82 -11.14 -6.17
N LEU A 14 -9.79 -9.93 -5.57
CA LEU A 14 -10.24 -8.71 -6.23
C LEU A 14 -9.35 -8.30 -7.42
N ALA A 15 -8.04 -8.49 -7.32
CA ALA A 15 -7.10 -8.15 -8.39
C ALA A 15 -7.18 -9.13 -9.57
N GLU A 16 -7.40 -10.42 -9.30
CA GLU A 16 -7.59 -11.46 -10.32
C GLU A 16 -8.81 -11.20 -11.19
N GLN A 17 -9.91 -10.70 -10.60
CA GLN A 17 -11.12 -10.36 -11.33
C GLN A 17 -10.88 -9.33 -12.45
N GLU A 18 -9.96 -8.39 -12.23
CA GLU A 18 -9.62 -7.31 -13.18
C GLU A 18 -8.33 -7.56 -13.95
N LYS A 19 -7.71 -8.75 -13.77
CA LYS A 19 -6.42 -9.13 -14.38
C LYS A 19 -5.28 -8.12 -14.12
N LEU A 20 -5.23 -7.57 -12.91
CA LEU A 20 -4.17 -6.65 -12.48
C LEU A 20 -3.04 -7.42 -11.76
N ASN A 21 -1.80 -6.96 -11.89
CA ASN A 21 -0.70 -7.54 -11.12
C ASN A 21 -0.71 -6.94 -9.72
N LEU A 22 -1.00 -7.75 -8.70
CA LEU A 22 -0.99 -7.34 -7.31
C LEU A 22 0.31 -7.75 -6.62
N VAL A 23 0.94 -6.79 -5.94
CA VAL A 23 2.08 -7.03 -5.06
C VAL A 23 1.66 -6.69 -3.63
N VAL A 24 1.50 -7.70 -2.79
CA VAL A 24 1.20 -7.50 -1.36
C VAL A 24 2.50 -7.60 -0.57
N SER A 25 2.80 -6.55 0.19
CA SER A 25 4.02 -6.53 1.01
C SER A 25 3.85 -7.41 2.26
N PRO A 26 4.93 -8.05 2.75
CA PRO A 26 4.83 -8.99 3.89
C PRO A 26 4.42 -8.32 5.21
N ASP A 27 4.49 -6.99 5.30
CA ASP A 27 3.98 -6.19 6.42
C ASP A 27 2.45 -6.12 6.49
N VAL A 28 1.75 -6.54 5.43
CA VAL A 28 0.29 -6.62 5.40
C VAL A 28 -0.15 -7.87 6.16
N SER A 29 -0.55 -7.67 7.42
CA SER A 29 -1.07 -8.72 8.30
C SER A 29 -2.42 -8.29 8.89
N GLY A 30 -3.31 -9.25 9.10
CA GLY A 30 -4.65 -9.02 9.63
C GLY A 30 -5.73 -9.79 8.87
N THR A 31 -6.86 -10.00 9.55
CA THR A 31 -8.06 -10.58 8.96
C THR A 31 -9.11 -9.51 8.79
N VAL A 32 -9.94 -9.65 7.76
CA VAL A 32 -11.05 -8.74 7.49
C VAL A 32 -12.30 -9.53 7.19
N SER A 33 -13.39 -9.18 7.87
CA SER A 33 -14.72 -9.66 7.54
C SER A 33 -15.39 -8.65 6.62
N LEU A 34 -15.67 -9.06 5.38
CA LEU A 34 -16.23 -8.18 4.36
C LEU A 34 -17.41 -8.86 3.68
N HIS A 35 -18.47 -8.09 3.47
CA HIS A 35 -19.62 -8.49 2.67
C HIS A 35 -19.85 -7.43 1.59
N LEU A 36 -19.67 -7.80 0.34
CA LEU A 36 -19.85 -6.93 -0.81
C LEU A 36 -21.03 -7.42 -1.65
N THR A 37 -21.97 -6.54 -1.94
CA THR A 37 -23.10 -6.80 -2.84
C THR A 37 -23.18 -5.65 -3.83
N ASP A 38 -23.06 -5.97 -5.13
CA ASP A 38 -23.15 -4.99 -6.22
C ASP A 38 -22.16 -3.80 -6.09
N VAL A 39 -20.94 -4.06 -5.60
CA VAL A 39 -19.91 -3.03 -5.40
C VAL A 39 -18.84 -3.12 -6.50
N PRO A 40 -18.54 -2.01 -7.21
CA PRO A 40 -17.43 -1.96 -8.16
C PRO A 40 -16.10 -2.31 -7.49
N TRP A 41 -15.23 -3.05 -8.19
CA TRP A 41 -13.97 -3.54 -7.62
C TRP A 41 -13.08 -2.43 -7.05
N LYS A 42 -12.99 -1.25 -7.70
CA LYS A 42 -12.19 -0.12 -7.21
C LYS A 42 -12.67 0.35 -5.85
N GLN A 43 -13.98 0.37 -5.67
CA GLN A 43 -14.63 0.78 -4.42
C GLN A 43 -14.46 -0.31 -3.35
N ALA A 44 -14.59 -1.58 -3.72
CA ALA A 44 -14.31 -2.72 -2.84
C ALA A 44 -12.87 -2.66 -2.33
N LEU A 45 -11.90 -2.53 -3.23
CA LEU A 45 -10.48 -2.39 -2.93
C LEU A 45 -10.23 -1.22 -1.97
N GLN A 46 -10.75 -0.03 -2.28
CA GLN A 46 -10.58 1.14 -1.42
C GLN A 46 -11.19 0.94 -0.03
N THR A 47 -12.32 0.26 0.07
CA THR A 47 -12.99 -0.02 1.35
C THR A 47 -12.15 -0.97 2.20
N VAL A 48 -11.65 -2.05 1.61
CA VAL A 48 -10.78 -3.02 2.30
C VAL A 48 -9.50 -2.35 2.78
N VAL A 49 -8.85 -1.59 1.89
CA VAL A 49 -7.60 -0.87 2.18
C VAL A 49 -7.80 0.12 3.33
N LYS A 50 -8.87 0.92 3.29
CA LYS A 50 -9.19 1.87 4.37
C LYS A 50 -9.52 1.18 5.69
N SER A 51 -10.31 0.11 5.65
CA SER A 51 -10.70 -0.64 6.84
C SER A 51 -9.50 -1.29 7.52
N ALA A 52 -8.58 -1.86 6.74
CA ALA A 52 -7.38 -2.52 7.23
C ALA A 52 -6.21 -1.56 7.54
N GLY A 53 -6.38 -0.24 7.37
CA GLY A 53 -5.28 0.72 7.59
C GLY A 53 -4.09 0.49 6.64
N LEU A 54 -4.38 0.10 5.41
CA LEU A 54 -3.40 -0.14 4.35
C LEU A 54 -3.38 1.05 3.39
N ILE A 55 -2.35 1.08 2.55
CA ILE A 55 -2.20 2.03 1.46
C ILE A 55 -1.86 1.29 0.19
N THR A 56 -2.38 1.78 -0.93
CA THR A 56 -2.11 1.21 -2.24
C THR A 56 -1.37 2.20 -3.11
N ARG A 57 -0.45 1.69 -3.92
CA ARG A 57 0.29 2.44 -4.93
C ARG A 57 0.12 1.73 -6.25
N GLN A 58 -0.47 2.40 -7.22
CA GLN A 58 -0.60 1.88 -8.58
C GLN A 58 0.48 2.48 -9.46
N GLU A 59 1.30 1.63 -10.07
CA GLU A 59 2.30 1.99 -11.07
C GLU A 59 1.97 1.23 -12.37
N GLY A 60 1.23 1.90 -13.26
CA GLY A 60 0.74 1.30 -14.49
C GLY A 60 -0.18 0.10 -14.24
N ASN A 61 0.28 -1.10 -14.59
CA ASN A 61 -0.45 -2.36 -14.43
C ASN A 61 -0.11 -3.13 -13.15
N ILE A 62 0.70 -2.53 -12.27
CA ILE A 62 1.11 -3.13 -10.99
C ILE A 62 0.47 -2.34 -9.87
N LEU A 63 -0.23 -3.03 -8.98
CA LEU A 63 -0.83 -2.50 -7.77
C LEU A 63 -0.07 -3.03 -6.57
N SER A 64 0.66 -2.15 -5.89
CA SER A 64 1.41 -2.48 -4.68
C SER A 64 0.61 -2.09 -3.44
N VAL A 65 0.53 -2.98 -2.46
CA VAL A 65 -0.16 -2.76 -1.18
C VAL A 65 0.87 -2.77 -0.05
N HIS A 66 0.80 -1.75 0.79
CA HIS A 66 1.68 -1.54 1.94
C HIS A 66 0.87 -1.18 3.18
N SER A 67 1.44 -1.35 4.36
CA SER A 67 0.89 -0.81 5.61
C SER A 67 1.14 0.71 5.73
N ILE A 68 0.28 1.41 6.47
CA ILE A 68 0.53 2.83 6.84
C ILE A 68 1.87 2.98 7.61
N ALA A 69 2.24 1.98 8.41
CA ALA A 69 3.52 1.97 9.12
C ALA A 69 4.72 2.00 8.17
N TRP A 70 4.64 1.25 7.06
CA TRP A 70 5.66 1.28 6.01
C TRP A 70 5.75 2.66 5.35
N GLN A 71 4.60 3.30 5.08
CA GLN A 71 4.57 4.66 4.51
C GLN A 71 5.31 5.66 5.42
N ASN A 72 5.00 5.66 6.72
CA ASN A 72 5.61 6.59 7.66
C ASN A 72 7.13 6.38 7.77
N ASN A 73 7.57 5.13 7.83
CA ASN A 73 8.99 4.79 7.88
C ASN A 73 9.73 5.21 6.59
N ASN A 74 9.10 5.05 5.43
CA ASN A 74 9.72 5.46 4.17
C ASN A 74 9.82 6.98 4.03
N ILE A 75 8.80 7.72 4.46
CA ILE A 75 8.85 9.20 4.44
C ILE A 75 10.00 9.68 5.33
N ALA A 76 10.12 9.17 6.55
CA ALA A 76 11.19 9.54 7.47
C ALA A 76 12.60 9.24 6.89
N ARG A 77 12.77 8.08 6.23
CA ARG A 77 14.03 7.73 5.57
C ARG A 77 14.34 8.66 4.39
N GLN A 78 13.34 8.97 3.57
CA GLN A 78 13.51 9.89 2.44
C GLN A 78 13.85 11.31 2.91
N GLU A 79 13.23 11.80 3.98
CA GLU A 79 13.52 13.12 4.54
C GLU A 79 14.94 13.21 5.11
N ALA A 80 15.41 12.18 5.82
CA ALA A 80 16.78 12.11 6.32
C ALA A 80 17.82 12.10 5.18
N GLU A 81 17.53 11.34 4.11
CA GLU A 81 18.36 11.30 2.90
C GLU A 81 18.39 12.66 2.20
N GLN A 82 17.24 13.35 2.08
CA GLN A 82 17.15 14.67 1.47
C GLN A 82 17.84 15.76 2.30
N ALA A 83 17.69 15.73 3.62
CA ALA A 83 18.40 16.64 4.52
C ALA A 83 19.92 16.47 4.38
N ARG A 84 20.38 15.22 4.28
CA ARG A 84 21.80 14.90 4.06
C ARG A 84 22.31 15.39 2.71
N ARG A 85 21.53 15.20 1.64
CA ARG A 85 21.85 15.74 0.30
C ARG A 85 21.94 17.26 0.29
N ARG A 86 21.02 17.98 0.96
CA ARG A 86 21.04 19.45 1.05
C ARG A 86 22.30 19.96 1.74
N GLN A 87 22.73 19.32 2.84
CA GLN A 87 23.96 19.71 3.53
C GLN A 87 25.22 19.47 2.69
N ILE A 88 25.30 18.35 1.98
CA ILE A 88 26.43 18.02 1.09
C ILE A 88 26.53 19.03 -0.07
N CYS A 89 25.41 19.37 -0.70
CA CYS A 89 25.41 20.37 -1.79
C CYS A 89 25.81 21.76 -1.30
N ARG A 90 25.40 22.15 -0.09
CA ARG A 90 25.75 23.46 0.48
C ARG A 90 27.25 23.63 0.69
N TRP A 91 27.97 22.55 1.01
CA TRP A 91 29.42 22.63 1.25
C TRP A 91 30.24 22.64 -0.05
N LYS A 92 29.78 21.94 -1.10
CA LYS A 92 30.44 21.91 -2.41
C LYS A 92 30.46 23.25 -3.18
N ILE A 93 29.57 24.19 -2.84
CA ILE A 93 29.48 25.50 -3.51
C ILE A 93 30.33 26.56 -2.77
N ALA A 94 30.76 26.27 -1.54
CA ALA A 94 31.47 27.20 -0.66
C ALA A 94 32.98 26.90 -0.53
N VAL A 95 33.51 25.96 -1.31
CA VAL A 95 34.93 25.57 -1.40
C VAL A 95 35.47 25.92 -2.76
#